data_AF-A0A2V6CGY0-F1
#
_entry.id   AF-A0A2V6CGY0-F1
#
_cell.length_a   1.000
_cell.length_b   1.000
_cell.length_c   1.000
_cell.angle_alpha   90.00
_cell.angle_beta   90.00
_cell.angle_gamma   90.00
#
_symmetry.space_group_name_H-M   'P 1'
#
loop_
_entity.id
_entity.type
_entity.pdbx_description
1 polymer ?
#
loop_
_entity_poly.entity_id
_entity_poly.type
_entity_poly.pdbx_seq_one_letter_code
_entity_poly.pdbx_strand_id
1 'polypeptide(L)'
;METLFWQRLHGGSTHLPIVLLPLSVMLDFVASRSREEVLRRAFHVAGFATAVVAALGGSAAVAAGVAMSHGQLLGSGVEKLHHLYVWPAFGLSLGLVTWRLLRRERISQRGLRVYLAGMTMASGLMMGAGYWGGELLLHANLESSGASANALTDAASVARGHDLFLMNCAHCHGDDAHGTEEGPDLTTFRKSDTRIASIVKNGIKGEMPRFGQKLTDENLRLLTLFLHSVNRAAR
;
A
#
# COMPACT_ATOMS: atom_id res chain seq x y z
N MET A 1 -3.03 -23.32 0.78
CA MET A 1 -3.87 -23.22 -0.43
C MET A 1 -5.16 -22.45 -0.15
N GLU A 2 -5.87 -22.78 0.93
CA GLU A 2 -7.08 -22.05 1.40
C GLU A 2 -6.87 -20.53 1.55
N THR A 3 -5.81 -20.08 2.21
CA THR A 3 -5.58 -18.65 2.47
C THR A 3 -5.41 -17.82 1.20
N LEU A 4 -4.68 -18.36 0.20
CA LEU A 4 -4.47 -17.70 -1.09
C LEU A 4 -5.75 -17.64 -1.92
N PHE A 5 -6.60 -18.67 -1.83
CA PHE A 5 -7.90 -18.68 -2.48
C PHE A 5 -8.78 -17.53 -1.96
N TRP A 6 -8.89 -17.39 -0.64
CA TRP A 6 -9.70 -16.32 -0.04
C TRP A 6 -9.18 -14.92 -0.37
N GLN A 7 -7.86 -14.72 -0.37
CA GLN A 7 -7.24 -13.45 -0.79
C GLN A 7 -7.57 -13.08 -2.24
N ARG A 8 -7.45 -14.04 -3.17
CA ARG A 8 -7.78 -13.83 -4.58
C ARG A 8 -9.26 -13.60 -4.80
N LEU A 9 -10.10 -14.34 -4.08
CA LEU A 9 -11.55 -14.18 -4.17
C LEU A 9 -11.97 -12.81 -3.65
N HIS A 10 -11.47 -12.39 -2.48
CA HIS A 10 -11.73 -11.07 -1.93
C HIS A 10 -11.26 -9.97 -2.89
N GLY A 11 -9.99 -9.98 -3.29
CA GLY A 11 -9.44 -8.99 -4.22
C GLY A 11 -10.14 -8.94 -5.57
N GLY A 12 -10.48 -10.09 -6.17
CA GLY A 12 -11.17 -10.13 -7.46
C GLY A 12 -12.63 -9.68 -7.39
N SER A 13 -13.32 -10.00 -6.30
CA SER A 13 -14.76 -9.70 -6.17
C SER A 13 -15.06 -8.30 -5.65
N THR A 14 -14.13 -7.62 -4.95
CA THR A 14 -14.31 -6.23 -4.47
C THR A 14 -14.42 -5.20 -5.59
N HIS A 15 -13.75 -5.43 -6.73
CA HIS A 15 -13.84 -4.53 -7.88
C HIS A 15 -15.23 -4.48 -8.52
N LEU A 16 -16.00 -5.58 -8.43
CA LEU A 16 -17.35 -5.64 -8.98
C LEU A 16 -18.28 -4.58 -8.37
N PRO A 17 -18.55 -4.56 -7.05
CA PRO A 17 -19.41 -3.54 -6.47
C PRO A 17 -18.84 -2.12 -6.58
N ILE A 18 -17.51 -1.95 -6.53
CA ILE A 18 -16.88 -0.62 -6.67
C ILE A 18 -17.20 0.02 -8.03
N VAL A 19 -17.20 -0.76 -9.11
CA VAL A 19 -17.45 -0.24 -10.47
C VAL A 19 -18.92 -0.29 -10.85
N LEU A 20 -19.61 -1.38 -10.51
CA LEU A 20 -20.96 -1.64 -10.99
C LEU A 20 -22.02 -0.84 -10.22
N LEU A 21 -21.83 -0.49 -8.95
CA LEU A 21 -22.78 0.37 -8.23
C LEU A 21 -22.89 1.78 -8.84
N PRO A 22 -21.78 2.52 -9.09
CA PRO A 22 -21.85 3.80 -9.80
C PRO A 22 -22.49 3.68 -11.19
N LEU A 23 -22.14 2.62 -11.94
CA LEU A 23 -22.71 2.37 -13.26
C LEU A 23 -24.22 2.13 -13.19
N SER A 24 -24.68 1.34 -12.22
CA SER A 24 -26.11 1.12 -11.98
C SER A 24 -26.85 2.44 -11.71
N VAL A 25 -26.30 3.28 -10.82
CA VAL A 25 -26.86 4.61 -10.51
C VAL A 25 -26.93 5.48 -11.76
N MET A 26 -25.86 5.50 -12.56
CA MET A 26 -25.81 6.26 -13.80
C MET A 26 -26.89 5.79 -14.79
N LEU A 27 -27.03 4.48 -14.99
CA LEU A 27 -28.02 3.92 -15.91
C LEU A 27 -29.44 4.25 -15.47
N ASP A 28 -29.77 4.10 -14.18
CA ASP A 28 -31.10 4.46 -13.68
C ASP A 28 -31.36 5.97 -13.70
N PHE A 29 -30.33 6.79 -13.50
CA PHE A 29 -30.44 8.24 -13.66
C PHE A 29 -30.75 8.61 -15.12
N VAL A 30 -30.02 8.04 -16.08
CA VAL A 30 -30.28 8.24 -17.52
C VAL A 30 -31.69 7.76 -17.88
N ALA A 31 -32.11 6.60 -17.37
CA ALA A 31 -33.47 6.09 -17.54
C ALA A 31 -34.52 7.10 -17.05
N SER A 32 -34.31 7.70 -15.87
CA SER A 32 -35.23 8.68 -15.29
C SER A 32 -35.35 9.97 -16.10
N ARG A 33 -34.36 10.29 -16.94
CA ARG A 33 -34.34 11.48 -17.81
C ARG A 33 -34.83 11.20 -19.23
N SER A 34 -34.87 9.94 -19.64
CA SER A 34 -35.27 9.57 -21.01
C SER A 34 -36.76 9.78 -21.24
N ARG A 35 -37.10 10.50 -22.32
CA ARG A 35 -38.47 10.68 -22.80
C ARG A 35 -38.95 9.49 -23.64
N GLU A 36 -38.02 8.75 -24.23
CA GLU A 36 -38.33 7.60 -25.08
C GLU A 36 -38.55 6.35 -24.21
N GLU A 37 -39.73 5.74 -24.34
CA GLU A 37 -40.14 4.66 -23.46
C GLU A 37 -39.29 3.39 -23.61
N VAL A 38 -38.89 3.06 -24.84
CA VAL A 38 -38.03 1.90 -25.14
C VAL A 38 -36.67 2.05 -24.46
N LEU A 39 -36.00 3.19 -24.69
CA LEU A 39 -34.72 3.50 -24.05
C LEU A 39 -34.85 3.54 -22.52
N ARG A 40 -35.88 4.19 -21.97
CA ARG A 40 -36.12 4.24 -20.53
C ARG A 40 -36.21 2.84 -19.91
N ARG A 41 -36.98 1.94 -20.52
CA ARG A 41 -37.10 0.55 -20.05
C ARG A 41 -35.77 -0.19 -20.14
N ALA A 42 -35.05 -0.04 -21.26
CA ALA A 42 -33.75 -0.67 -21.47
C ALA A 42 -32.73 -0.24 -20.39
N PHE A 43 -32.59 1.06 -20.14
CA PHE A 43 -31.68 1.59 -19.12
C PHE A 43 -32.06 1.16 -17.70
N HIS A 44 -33.35 1.10 -17.35
CA HIS A 44 -33.77 0.58 -16.04
C HIS A 44 -33.46 -0.90 -15.86
N VAL A 45 -33.66 -1.72 -16.90
CA VAL A 45 -33.32 -3.15 -16.85
C VAL A 45 -31.81 -3.33 -16.72
N ALA A 46 -31.03 -2.57 -17.50
CA ALA A 46 -29.57 -2.58 -17.43
C ALA A 46 -29.07 -2.12 -16.05
N GLY A 47 -29.56 -0.99 -15.54
CA GLY A 47 -29.21 -0.47 -14.22
C GLY A 47 -29.51 -1.47 -13.11
N PHE A 48 -30.64 -2.17 -13.19
CA PHE A 48 -31.01 -3.21 -12.23
C PHE A 48 -30.13 -4.45 -12.32
N ALA A 49 -29.89 -4.98 -13.54
CA ALA A 49 -29.03 -6.14 -13.73
C ALA A 49 -27.61 -5.88 -13.21
N THR A 50 -27.08 -4.69 -13.50
CA THR A 50 -25.79 -4.22 -12.98
C THR A 50 -25.78 -4.17 -11.45
N ALA A 51 -26.85 -3.68 -10.81
CA ALA A 51 -26.95 -3.67 -9.34
C ALA A 51 -26.97 -5.07 -8.73
N VAL A 52 -27.63 -6.03 -9.39
CA VAL A 52 -27.67 -7.43 -8.94
C VAL A 52 -26.28 -8.06 -9.00
N VAL A 53 -25.56 -7.87 -10.12
CA VAL A 53 -24.17 -8.38 -10.25
C VAL A 53 -23.26 -7.74 -9.21
N ALA A 54 -23.41 -6.43 -8.97
CA ALA A 54 -22.70 -5.73 -7.91
C ALA A 54 -22.97 -6.32 -6.52
N ALA A 55 -24.23 -6.62 -6.19
CA ALA A 55 -24.61 -7.19 -4.90
C ALA A 55 -24.08 -8.62 -4.72
N LEU A 56 -24.09 -9.45 -5.78
CA LEU A 56 -23.51 -10.80 -5.75
C LEU A 56 -21.98 -10.75 -5.56
N GLY A 57 -21.29 -9.89 -6.31
CA GLY A 57 -19.86 -9.65 -6.14
C GLY A 57 -19.52 -9.14 -4.73
N GLY A 58 -20.29 -8.18 -4.21
CA GLY A 58 -20.15 -7.68 -2.85
C GLY A 58 -20.35 -8.76 -1.79
N SER A 59 -21.31 -9.66 -2.00
CA SER A 59 -21.56 -10.79 -1.09
C SER A 59 -20.38 -11.76 -1.06
N ALA A 60 -19.80 -12.08 -2.22
CA ALA A 60 -18.59 -12.89 -2.33
C ALA A 60 -17.39 -12.21 -1.65
N ALA A 61 -17.22 -10.89 -1.84
CA ALA A 61 -16.15 -10.12 -1.22
C ALA A 61 -16.25 -10.12 0.31
N VAL A 62 -17.45 -9.87 0.85
CA VAL A 62 -17.72 -9.89 2.28
C VAL A 62 -17.50 -11.28 2.87
N ALA A 63 -18.03 -12.33 2.23
CA ALA A 63 -17.82 -13.70 2.69
C ALA A 63 -16.34 -14.09 2.73
N ALA A 64 -15.58 -13.71 1.69
CA ALA A 64 -14.14 -13.93 1.65
C ALA A 64 -13.39 -13.12 2.72
N GLY A 65 -13.77 -11.86 2.95
CA GLY A 65 -13.18 -11.02 3.99
C GLY A 65 -13.40 -11.59 5.39
N VAL A 66 -14.62 -12.04 5.70
CA VAL A 66 -14.97 -12.69 6.97
C VAL A 66 -14.20 -14.00 7.16
N ALA A 67 -14.00 -14.77 6.09
CA ALA A 67 -13.19 -15.99 6.14
C ALA A 67 -11.70 -15.67 6.44
N MET A 68 -11.15 -14.61 5.83
CA MET A 68 -9.77 -14.16 6.06
C MET A 68 -9.57 -13.60 7.47
N SER A 69 -10.57 -12.94 8.05
CA SER A 69 -10.51 -12.37 9.40
C SER A 69 -10.88 -13.36 10.51
N HIS A 70 -11.03 -14.65 10.18
CA HIS A 70 -11.48 -15.69 11.12
C HIS A 70 -12.79 -15.32 11.85
N GLY A 71 -13.71 -14.66 11.16
CA GLY A 71 -15.00 -14.24 11.71
C GLY A 71 -14.99 -12.90 12.44
N GLN A 72 -13.88 -12.16 12.45
CA GLN A 72 -13.85 -10.81 13.02
C GLN A 72 -14.58 -9.83 12.10
N LEU A 73 -15.71 -9.29 12.59
CA LEU A 73 -16.54 -8.34 11.86
C LEU A 73 -16.07 -6.89 12.00
N LEU A 74 -15.29 -6.58 13.05
CA LEU A 74 -14.76 -5.25 13.28
C LEU A 74 -13.28 -5.37 13.67
N GLY A 75 -12.39 -4.93 12.78
CA GLY A 75 -10.96 -4.94 13.02
C GLY A 75 -10.48 -3.77 13.88
N SER A 76 -9.17 -3.55 13.86
CA SER A 76 -8.50 -2.43 14.53
C SER A 76 -7.74 -1.56 13.53
N GLY A 77 -7.40 -0.31 13.91
CA GLY A 77 -6.67 0.61 13.04
C GLY A 77 -7.35 0.87 11.69
N VAL A 78 -6.62 0.69 10.58
CA VAL A 78 -7.10 0.89 9.20
C VAL A 78 -8.17 -0.13 8.81
N GLU A 79 -8.09 -1.36 9.32
CA GLU A 79 -9.10 -2.40 9.09
C GLU A 79 -10.46 -1.99 9.67
N LYS A 80 -10.47 -1.32 10.84
CA LYS A 80 -11.69 -0.76 11.42
C LYS A 80 -12.33 0.27 10.49
N LEU A 81 -11.52 1.15 9.89
CA LEU A 81 -12.00 2.16 8.95
C LEU A 81 -12.56 1.49 7.70
N HIS A 82 -11.88 0.50 7.14
CA HIS A 82 -12.41 -0.31 6.05
C HIS A 82 -13.78 -0.91 6.40
N HIS A 83 -13.92 -1.61 7.52
CA HIS A 83 -15.19 -2.21 7.96
C HIS A 83 -16.30 -1.19 8.20
N LEU A 84 -15.98 0.00 8.73
CA LEU A 84 -16.96 1.06 8.97
C LEU A 84 -17.64 1.54 7.69
N TYR A 85 -16.94 1.51 6.55
CA TYR A 85 -17.52 1.84 5.24
C TYR A 85 -18.17 0.63 4.58
N VAL A 86 -17.56 -0.56 4.69
CA VAL A 86 -18.06 -1.80 4.07
C VAL A 86 -19.46 -2.17 4.57
N TRP A 87 -19.68 -2.21 5.88
CA TRP A 87 -20.95 -2.74 6.41
C TRP A 87 -22.17 -1.91 6.02
N PRO A 88 -22.16 -0.57 6.13
CA PRO A 88 -23.27 0.25 5.65
C PRO A 88 -23.44 0.16 4.12
N ALA A 89 -22.34 0.16 3.35
CA ALA A 89 -22.41 0.06 1.89
C ALA A 89 -23.04 -1.28 1.45
N PHE A 90 -22.61 -2.39 2.05
CA PHE A 90 -23.11 -3.73 1.75
C PHE A 90 -24.57 -3.88 2.18
N GLY A 91 -24.91 -3.48 3.40
CA GLY A 91 -26.28 -3.56 3.91
C GLY A 91 -27.26 -2.73 3.08
N LEU A 92 -26.89 -1.49 2.72
CA LEU A 92 -27.72 -0.63 1.87
C LEU A 92 -27.88 -1.20 0.47
N SER A 93 -26.78 -1.62 -0.19
CA SER A 93 -26.85 -2.13 -1.56
C SER A 93 -27.68 -3.41 -1.63
N LEU A 94 -27.43 -4.38 -0.74
CA LEU A 94 -28.19 -5.63 -0.68
C LEU A 94 -29.67 -5.37 -0.35
N GLY A 95 -29.95 -4.52 0.64
CA GLY A 95 -31.31 -4.16 1.03
C GLY A 95 -32.09 -3.48 -0.09
N LEU A 96 -31.49 -2.53 -0.81
CA LEU A 96 -32.12 -1.80 -1.91
C LEU A 96 -32.32 -2.66 -3.15
N VAL A 97 -31.36 -3.54 -3.47
CA VAL A 97 -31.50 -4.52 -4.57
C VAL A 97 -32.63 -5.50 -4.27
N THR A 98 -32.66 -6.07 -3.06
CA THR A 98 -33.74 -6.96 -2.62
C THR A 98 -35.09 -6.24 -2.61
N TRP A 99 -35.14 -5.01 -2.10
CA TRP A 99 -36.37 -4.21 -2.14
C TRP A 99 -36.86 -3.97 -3.58
N ARG A 100 -35.95 -3.64 -4.50
CA ARG A 100 -36.28 -3.44 -5.92
C ARG A 100 -36.71 -4.73 -6.61
N LEU A 101 -36.14 -5.89 -6.23
CA LEU A 101 -36.59 -7.22 -6.65
C LEU A 101 -38.04 -7.47 -6.20
N LEU A 102 -38.33 -7.24 -4.91
CA LEU A 102 -39.65 -7.51 -4.31
C LEU A 102 -40.74 -6.54 -4.77
N ARG A 103 -40.38 -5.32 -5.18
CA ARG A 103 -41.32 -4.25 -5.56
C ARG A 103 -41.35 -3.99 -7.06
N ARG A 104 -40.76 -4.87 -7.89
CA ARG A 104 -40.49 -4.66 -9.32
C ARG A 104 -41.70 -4.14 -10.13
N GLU A 105 -42.92 -4.55 -9.78
CA GLU A 105 -44.14 -4.16 -10.52
C GLU A 105 -44.85 -2.89 -10.00
N ARG A 106 -44.45 -2.34 -8.85
CA ARG A 106 -45.22 -1.28 -8.15
C ARG A 106 -44.37 -0.12 -7.64
N ILE A 107 -43.27 0.20 -8.31
CA ILE A 107 -42.40 1.31 -7.88
C ILE A 107 -43.03 2.66 -8.23
N SER A 108 -43.33 3.47 -7.21
CA SER A 108 -43.79 4.84 -7.40
C SER A 108 -42.63 5.78 -7.76
N GLN A 109 -42.93 6.95 -8.34
CA GLN A 109 -41.92 7.98 -8.64
C GLN A 109 -41.17 8.50 -7.39
N ARG A 110 -41.82 8.48 -6.22
CA ARG A 110 -41.16 8.79 -4.94
C ARG A 110 -40.24 7.63 -4.52
N GLY A 111 -40.70 6.39 -4.66
CA GLY A 111 -39.91 5.19 -4.38
C GLY A 111 -38.66 5.10 -5.24
N LEU A 112 -38.76 5.42 -6.54
CA LEU A 112 -37.61 5.44 -7.44
C LEU A 112 -36.57 6.51 -7.05
N ARG A 113 -37.03 7.70 -6.61
CA ARG A 113 -36.12 8.75 -6.12
C ARG A 113 -35.40 8.36 -4.83
N VAL A 114 -36.12 7.75 -3.88
CA VAL A 114 -35.53 7.23 -2.65
C VAL A 114 -34.52 6.12 -2.95
N TYR A 115 -34.86 5.22 -3.87
CA TYR A 115 -33.94 4.17 -4.34
C TYR A 115 -32.67 4.76 -4.95
N LEU A 116 -32.80 5.72 -5.87
CA LEU A 116 -31.66 6.38 -6.50
C LEU A 116 -30.76 7.06 -5.46
N ALA A 117 -31.34 7.84 -4.54
CA ALA A 117 -30.59 8.50 -3.46
C ALA A 117 -29.86 7.49 -2.57
N GLY A 118 -30.55 6.41 -2.19
CA GLY A 118 -29.96 5.32 -1.40
C GLY A 118 -28.83 4.61 -2.14
N MET A 119 -28.98 4.35 -3.44
CA MET A 119 -27.96 3.69 -4.25
C MET A 119 -26.75 4.60 -4.49
N THR A 120 -26.95 5.91 -4.67
CA THR A 120 -25.86 6.89 -4.71
C THR A 120 -25.08 6.90 -3.40
N MET A 121 -25.77 6.88 -2.26
CA MET A 121 -25.13 6.81 -0.94
C MET A 121 -24.35 5.50 -0.78
N ALA A 122 -24.94 4.36 -1.14
CA ALA A 122 -24.27 3.06 -1.11
C ALA A 122 -23.02 3.03 -2.01
N SER A 123 -23.10 3.63 -3.20
CA SER A 123 -21.97 3.75 -4.12
C SER A 123 -20.84 4.60 -3.55
N GLY A 124 -21.14 5.73 -2.91
CA GLY A 124 -20.13 6.58 -2.27
C GLY A 124 -19.45 5.89 -1.08
N LEU A 125 -20.23 5.19 -0.25
CA LEU A 125 -19.70 4.38 0.85
C LEU A 125 -18.81 3.23 0.33
N MET A 126 -19.20 2.59 -0.78
CA MET A 126 -18.40 1.54 -1.42
C MET A 126 -17.07 2.06 -1.96
N MET A 127 -17.03 3.27 -2.55
CA MET A 127 -15.77 3.90 -2.95
C MET A 127 -14.88 4.20 -1.73
N GLY A 128 -15.47 4.67 -0.62
CA GLY A 128 -14.75 4.86 0.65
C GLY A 128 -14.18 3.56 1.22
N ALA A 129 -14.96 2.46 1.15
CA ALA A 129 -14.49 1.13 1.53
C ALA A 129 -13.30 0.68 0.66
N GLY A 130 -13.36 0.92 -0.65
CA GLY A 130 -12.26 0.66 -1.58
C GLY A 130 -11.00 1.48 -1.26
N TYR A 131 -11.15 2.76 -0.93
CA TYR A 131 -10.04 3.63 -0.52
C TYR A 131 -9.32 3.09 0.73
N TRP A 132 -10.07 2.82 1.81
CA TRP A 132 -9.48 2.27 3.04
C TRP A 132 -8.97 0.84 2.87
N GLY A 133 -9.57 0.06 1.95
CA GLY A 133 -9.04 -1.26 1.57
C GLY A 133 -7.70 -1.17 0.84
N GLY A 134 -7.53 -0.15 -0.02
CA GLY A 134 -6.25 0.16 -0.65
C GLY A 134 -5.18 0.58 0.37
N GLU A 135 -5.56 1.43 1.33
CA GLU A 135 -4.64 1.85 2.41
C GLU A 135 -4.19 0.66 3.27
N LEU A 136 -5.10 -0.28 3.57
CA LEU A 136 -4.76 -1.51 4.28
C LEU A 136 -3.70 -2.33 3.54
N LEU A 137 -3.81 -2.43 2.20
CA LEU A 137 -2.81 -3.10 1.38
C LEU A 137 -1.47 -2.35 1.34
N LEU A 138 -1.51 -1.01 1.30
CA LEU A 138 -0.30 -0.19 1.37
C LEU A 138 0.43 -0.38 2.70
N HIS A 139 -0.29 -0.33 3.82
CA HIS A 139 0.27 -0.58 5.15
C HIS A 139 0.84 -2.01 5.26
N ALA A 140 0.11 -3.03 4.80
CA ALA A 140 0.60 -4.40 4.80
C ALA A 140 1.83 -4.58 3.89
N ASN A 141 1.90 -3.88 2.76
CA ASN A 141 3.07 -3.87 1.89
C ASN A 141 4.26 -3.15 2.53
N LEU A 142 4.04 -2.05 3.26
CA LEU A 142 5.11 -1.37 4.01
C LEU A 142 5.67 -2.25 5.13
N GLU A 143 4.80 -2.97 5.84
CA GLU A 143 5.19 -3.93 6.88
C GLU A 143 5.94 -5.14 6.31
N SER A 144 5.46 -5.71 5.18
CA SER A 144 6.09 -6.86 4.54
C SER A 144 7.34 -6.53 3.72
N SER A 145 7.48 -5.30 3.21
CA SER A 145 8.64 -4.89 2.43
C SER A 145 9.88 -4.63 3.29
N GLY A 146 9.78 -4.60 4.63
CA GLY A 146 10.94 -4.39 5.48
C GLY A 146 11.70 -3.08 5.20
N ALA A 147 11.09 -2.12 4.49
CA ALA A 147 11.58 -0.76 4.37
C ALA A 147 11.27 -0.03 5.68
N SER A 148 11.90 -0.52 6.75
CA SER A 148 11.89 0.13 8.05
C SER A 148 12.33 1.57 7.85
N ALA A 149 11.85 2.50 8.68
CA ALA A 149 12.47 3.82 8.81
C ALA A 149 14.02 3.70 8.91
N ASN A 150 14.53 2.58 9.44
CA ASN A 150 15.95 2.21 9.42
C ASN A 150 16.56 2.13 8.02
N ALA A 151 15.88 1.62 6.98
CA ALA A 151 16.45 1.51 5.63
C ALA A 151 16.59 2.87 4.92
N LEU A 152 15.63 3.77 5.11
CA LEU A 152 15.73 5.15 4.62
C LEU A 152 16.76 5.95 5.42
N THR A 153 16.84 5.76 6.74
CA THR A 153 17.93 6.34 7.54
C THR A 153 19.27 5.72 7.22
N ASP A 154 19.33 4.43 6.85
CA ASP A 154 20.57 3.74 6.50
C ASP A 154 21.06 4.19 5.12
N ALA A 155 20.19 4.37 4.14
CA ALA A 155 20.56 4.95 2.84
C ALA A 155 21.07 6.39 3.00
N ALA A 156 20.37 7.21 3.79
CA ALA A 156 20.82 8.58 4.09
C ALA A 156 22.12 8.58 4.92
N SER A 157 22.32 7.64 5.83
CA SER A 157 23.54 7.51 6.64
C SER A 157 24.72 7.00 5.83
N VAL A 158 24.49 6.08 4.89
CA VAL A 158 25.48 5.61 3.91
C VAL A 158 25.92 6.76 3.00
N ALA A 159 24.98 7.58 2.52
CA ALA A 159 25.31 8.76 1.71
C ALA A 159 26.17 9.78 2.50
N ARG A 160 25.81 10.10 3.75
CA ARG A 160 26.63 10.97 4.61
C ARG A 160 27.99 10.35 4.92
N GLY A 161 28.05 9.03 5.09
CA GLY A 161 29.29 8.27 5.25
C GLY A 161 30.19 8.35 4.02
N HIS A 162 29.61 8.28 2.82
CA HIS A 162 30.32 8.47 1.56
C HIS A 162 30.89 9.88 1.44
N ASP A 163 30.13 10.93 1.76
CA ASP A 163 30.65 12.31 1.74
C ASP A 163 31.83 12.50 2.71
N LEU A 164 31.72 11.94 3.92
CA LEU A 164 32.83 11.93 4.88
C LEU A 164 34.04 11.17 4.34
N PHE A 165 33.83 10.07 3.63
CA PHE A 165 34.89 9.27 3.02
C PHE A 165 35.61 10.05 1.91
N LEU A 166 34.87 10.73 1.03
CA LEU A 166 35.45 11.59 -0.02
C LEU A 166 36.33 12.70 0.58
N MET A 167 35.87 13.32 1.67
CA MET A 167 36.60 14.43 2.30
C MET A 167 37.87 14.00 3.05
N ASN A 168 37.94 12.75 3.54
CA ASN A 168 38.98 12.35 4.51
C ASN A 168 39.82 11.14 4.08
N CYS A 169 39.32 10.30 3.18
CA CYS A 169 39.86 8.96 2.94
C CYS A 169 40.14 8.68 1.46
N ALA A 170 39.33 9.25 0.54
CA ALA A 170 39.39 8.94 -0.88
C ALA A 170 40.73 9.27 -1.55
N HIS A 171 41.48 10.25 -1.02
CA HIS A 171 42.81 10.57 -1.55
C HIS A 171 43.76 9.35 -1.58
N CYS A 172 43.72 8.51 -0.54
CA CYS A 172 44.55 7.31 -0.46
C CYS A 172 43.79 6.05 -0.88
N HIS A 173 42.47 6.00 -0.67
CA HIS A 173 41.68 4.79 -0.88
C HIS A 173 40.82 4.79 -2.15
N GLY A 174 40.91 5.83 -2.98
CA GLY A 174 40.11 6.01 -4.18
C GLY A 174 38.68 6.47 -3.85
N ASP A 175 38.03 7.20 -4.77
CA ASP A 175 36.67 7.72 -4.57
C ASP A 175 35.63 6.61 -4.42
N ASP A 176 35.90 5.44 -5.01
CA ASP A 176 35.06 4.24 -4.98
C ASP A 176 35.52 3.19 -3.97
N ALA A 177 36.53 3.53 -3.15
CA ALA A 177 37.13 2.69 -2.13
C ALA A 177 37.93 1.46 -2.64
N HIS A 178 38.25 1.38 -3.94
CA HIS A 178 39.06 0.28 -4.52
C HIS A 178 40.57 0.41 -4.30
N GLY A 179 41.02 1.45 -3.60
CA GLY A 179 42.43 1.69 -3.31
C GLY A 179 43.16 2.46 -4.40
N THR A 180 44.36 2.94 -4.05
CA THR A 180 45.32 3.57 -4.96
C THR A 180 46.74 3.08 -4.64
N GLU A 181 47.76 3.66 -5.26
CA GLU A 181 49.16 3.39 -4.87
C GLU A 181 49.46 3.88 -3.42
N GLU A 182 48.69 4.84 -2.92
CA GLU A 182 48.84 5.44 -1.58
C GLU A 182 48.05 4.69 -0.49
N GLY A 183 47.16 3.75 -0.86
CA GLY A 183 46.34 3.06 0.12
C GLY A 183 45.58 1.83 -0.42
N PRO A 184 45.32 0.82 0.43
CA PRO A 184 44.74 -0.45 0.00
C PRO A 184 43.25 -0.36 -0.39
N ASP A 185 42.81 -1.36 -1.16
CA ASP A 185 41.40 -1.63 -1.47
C ASP A 185 40.60 -1.93 -0.19
N LEU A 186 39.56 -1.12 0.05
CA LEU A 186 38.69 -1.25 1.20
C LEU A 186 37.42 -2.05 0.91
N THR A 187 37.08 -2.35 -0.35
CA THR A 187 35.91 -3.16 -0.75
C THR A 187 36.05 -4.63 -0.36
N THR A 188 37.29 -5.08 -0.13
CA THR A 188 37.62 -6.42 0.37
C THR A 188 37.89 -6.42 1.89
N PHE A 189 37.89 -5.25 2.53
CA PHE A 189 38.28 -5.09 3.92
C PHE A 189 37.13 -5.42 4.89
N ARG A 190 37.04 -6.70 5.29
CA ARG A 190 36.01 -7.22 6.21
C ARG A 190 36.51 -7.27 7.65
N LYS A 191 36.24 -6.23 8.43
CA LYS A 191 36.52 -6.15 9.87
C LYS A 191 35.28 -5.72 10.65
N SER A 192 35.29 -5.92 11.96
CA SER A 192 34.22 -5.43 12.85
C SER A 192 34.23 -3.91 12.94
N ASP A 193 33.07 -3.32 13.23
CA ASP A 193 32.90 -1.86 13.41
C ASP A 193 33.87 -1.29 14.43
N THR A 194 34.04 -1.99 15.56
CA THR A 194 34.99 -1.62 16.62
C THR A 194 36.43 -1.60 16.13
N ARG A 195 36.79 -2.53 15.22
CA ARG A 195 38.12 -2.59 14.64
C ARG A 195 38.34 -1.48 13.62
N ILE A 196 37.36 -1.23 12.75
CA ILE A 196 37.39 -0.13 11.78
C ILE A 196 37.53 1.22 12.51
N ALA A 197 36.67 1.48 13.49
CA ALA A 197 36.71 2.71 14.29
C ALA A 197 38.05 2.87 15.03
N SER A 198 38.61 1.78 15.57
CA SER A 198 39.92 1.82 16.22
C SER A 198 41.05 2.17 15.25
N ILE A 199 41.04 1.62 14.03
CA ILE A 199 42.05 1.91 13.00
C ILE A 199 41.96 3.39 12.58
N VAL A 200 40.76 3.89 12.30
CA VAL A 200 40.57 5.28 11.88
C VAL A 200 40.94 6.26 13.02
N LYS A 201 40.56 5.95 14.27
CA LYS A 201 40.88 6.81 15.42
C LYS A 201 42.38 6.90 15.68
N ASN A 202 43.06 5.76 15.69
CA ASN A 202 44.46 5.68 16.13
C ASN A 202 45.47 5.80 14.99
N GLY A 203 45.04 5.58 13.74
CA GLY A 203 45.92 5.45 12.59
C GLY A 203 46.80 4.19 12.67
N ILE A 204 47.65 4.03 11.67
CA ILE A 204 48.71 3.02 11.61
C ILE A 204 50.02 3.77 11.42
N LYS A 205 50.96 3.62 12.36
CA LYS A 205 52.19 4.41 12.39
C LYS A 205 52.99 4.24 11.09
N GLY A 206 53.15 5.31 10.34
CA GLY A 206 53.91 5.31 9.08
C GLY A 206 53.11 4.87 7.85
N GLU A 207 51.85 4.48 8.01
CA GLU A 207 51.01 3.97 6.91
C GLU A 207 49.70 4.77 6.80
N MET A 208 48.97 4.95 7.92
CA MET A 208 47.67 5.62 7.94
C MET A 208 47.65 6.74 9.00
N PRO A 209 47.30 7.99 8.65
CA PRO A 209 47.12 9.07 9.61
C PRO A 209 46.05 8.76 10.66
N ARG A 210 46.19 9.35 11.85
CA ARG A 210 45.17 9.27 12.90
C ARG A 210 44.08 10.33 12.68
N PHE A 211 42.82 9.93 12.77
CA PHE A 211 41.67 10.83 12.62
C PHE A 211 40.86 11.02 13.91
N GLY A 212 41.26 10.41 15.02
CA GLY A 212 40.51 10.45 16.28
C GLY A 212 40.32 11.85 16.90
N GLN A 213 41.07 12.86 16.46
CA GLN A 213 40.88 14.27 16.86
C GLN A 213 40.03 15.08 15.86
N LYS A 214 39.80 14.56 14.65
CA LYS A 214 39.06 15.23 13.57
C LYS A 214 37.64 14.68 13.38
N LEU A 215 37.42 13.41 13.69
CA LEU A 215 36.15 12.72 13.47
C LEU A 215 35.48 12.36 14.80
N THR A 216 34.18 12.65 14.90
CA THR A 216 33.34 12.24 16.03
C THR A 216 32.99 10.75 15.94
N ASP A 217 32.49 10.18 17.04
CA ASP A 217 32.00 8.80 17.06
C ASP A 217 30.84 8.58 16.07
N GLU A 218 30.02 9.61 15.85
CA GLU A 218 28.98 9.60 14.83
C GLU A 218 29.57 9.53 13.42
N ASN A 219 30.57 10.36 13.11
CA ASN A 219 31.24 10.33 11.80
C ASN A 219 31.88 8.96 11.52
N LEU A 220 32.45 8.33 12.55
CA LEU A 220 33.04 6.99 12.43
C LEU A 220 31.98 5.91 12.20
N ARG A 221 30.82 6.03 12.83
CA ARG A 221 29.68 5.16 12.56
C ARG A 221 29.21 5.31 11.11
N LEU A 222 29.07 6.55 10.61
CA LEU A 222 28.66 6.82 9.23
C LEU A 222 29.67 6.26 8.21
N LEU A 223 30.97 6.46 8.44
CA LEU A 223 32.05 5.87 7.62
C LEU A 223 31.99 4.34 7.61
N THR A 224 31.76 3.74 8.78
CA THR A 224 31.64 2.27 8.89
C THR A 224 30.43 1.74 8.12
N LEU A 225 29.30 2.44 8.17
CA LEU A 225 28.10 2.08 7.38
C LEU A 225 28.36 2.15 5.88
N PHE A 226 29.07 3.17 5.41
CA PHE A 226 29.49 3.27 4.02
C PHE A 226 30.43 2.13 3.61
N LEU A 227 31.47 1.83 4.40
CA LEU A 227 32.39 0.72 4.11
C LEU A 227 31.66 -0.64 4.03
N HIS A 228 30.69 -0.86 4.90
CA HIS A 228 29.86 -2.07 4.83
C HIS A 228 28.98 -2.11 3.57
N SER A 229 28.52 -0.96 3.06
CA SER A 229 27.75 -0.91 1.82
C SER A 229 28.59 -1.28 0.60
N VAL A 230 29.83 -0.77 0.47
CA VAL A 230 30.71 -1.11 -0.66
C VAL A 230 31.16 -2.58 -0.61
N ASN A 231 31.42 -3.12 0.60
CA ASN A 231 31.73 -4.54 0.82
C ASN A 231 30.59 -5.51 0.44
N ARG A 232 29.34 -5.02 0.41
CA ARG A 232 28.17 -5.78 -0.04
C ARG A 232 27.98 -5.69 -1.54
N ALA A 233 28.26 -4.53 -2.14
CA ALA A 233 28.15 -4.30 -3.58
C ALA A 233 29.25 -5.02 -4.39
N ALA A 234 30.43 -5.23 -3.80
CA ALA A 234 31.53 -6.00 -4.40
C ALA A 234 31.36 -7.54 -4.33
N ARG A 235 30.16 -8.04 -3.97
CA ARG A 235 29.83 -9.48 -3.99
C ARG A 235 29.18 -9.85 -5.32
#